data_AF-A0A0S4PUL5-F1
#
_entry.id   AF-A0A0S4PUL5-F1
#
_cell.length_a   1.000
_cell.length_b   1.000
_cell.length_c   1.000
_cell.angle_alpha   90.00
_cell.angle_beta   90.00
_cell.angle_gamma   90.00
#
_symmetry.space_group_name_H-M   'P 1'
#
loop_
_entity.id
_entity.type
_entity.pdbx_description
1 polymer ?
#
loop_
_entity_poly.entity_id
_entity_poly.type
_entity_poly.pdbx_seq_one_letter_code
_entity_poly.pdbx_strand_id
1 'polypeptide(L)'
;MSACSHHSSLQTFNNHYYGGDSKKAYTYAKSQASKDGDVLWNLQAGMSGFVLAENDTSALLEQGERLFSKYEGEGLMGGMFGNVGAVLVNENVKTYRGNIYEGVMFNYYKALNAMRMGDYALARVEFNRANDRQRRAKEYFRKDIQKAMAESNKEQRENQQLKQIDKDRTSRSTDSILESQYSNLSHFVIYDGFINPAVSYVSALFFMSEGDYPKAIDLYKESYGITRSQVINQDLKVVNARQAGDNSTYTWFIIEDGRSASLEDVSIDLPAYIVSSRVLHAGVSIPQIKRGQASANTYKAITHSENLEFKAFEVGNLEGVLTNEFSQKLPFILTRAITSSIIKASTQAALSNLGGEQLGMTGALIGSLVGAMYSVATNSADIRISTALPHRILALQIPNKTLDFTLKADENTLYEVQFSCTKSEQKHKKIKKLITLCEKYDNIIYLRLKDKNPSYQILKGEVNEE
;
A
#
# COMPACT_ATOMS: atom_id res chain seq x y z
N MET A 1 12.23 -20.50 5.67
CA MET A 1 11.37 -20.27 4.50
C MET A 1 12.25 -19.70 3.39
N SER A 2 12.32 -20.35 2.23
CA SER A 2 13.14 -19.90 1.09
C SER A 2 12.42 -18.77 0.32
N ALA A 3 13.16 -17.97 -0.44
CA ALA A 3 12.66 -16.79 -1.16
C ALA A 3 11.46 -17.05 -2.08
N CYS A 4 11.31 -18.26 -2.62
CA CYS A 4 10.15 -18.66 -3.42
C CYS A 4 8.82 -18.65 -2.63
N SER A 5 8.85 -18.70 -1.29
CA SER A 5 7.66 -18.77 -0.45
C SER A 5 6.88 -17.46 -0.36
N HIS A 6 7.54 -16.29 -0.38
CA HIS A 6 6.84 -15.00 -0.24
C HIS A 6 6.17 -14.55 -1.54
N HIS A 7 6.85 -14.70 -2.69
CA HIS A 7 6.26 -14.43 -4.01
C HIS A 7 5.01 -15.31 -4.24
N SER A 8 5.13 -16.62 -4.00
CA SER A 8 4.01 -17.55 -4.11
C SER A 8 2.87 -17.21 -3.14
N SER A 9 3.19 -16.74 -1.94
CA SER A 9 2.16 -16.34 -0.96
C SER A 9 1.40 -15.09 -1.39
N LEU A 10 2.11 -14.04 -1.83
CA LEU A 10 1.46 -12.84 -2.38
C LEU A 10 0.62 -13.15 -3.62
N GLN A 11 1.11 -14.00 -4.51
CA GLN A 11 0.35 -14.44 -5.68
C GLN A 11 -0.91 -15.23 -5.29
N THR A 12 -0.81 -16.13 -4.31
CA THR A 12 -1.95 -16.89 -3.79
C THR A 12 -3.00 -15.96 -3.19
N PHE A 13 -2.57 -15.01 -2.36
CA PHE A 13 -3.46 -13.96 -1.83
C PHE A 13 -4.12 -13.16 -2.94
N ASN A 14 -3.34 -12.68 -3.92
CA ASN A 14 -3.84 -11.87 -5.03
C ASN A 14 -4.85 -12.61 -5.91
N ASN A 15 -4.63 -13.90 -6.14
CA ASN A 15 -5.56 -14.75 -6.89
C ASN A 15 -6.91 -14.86 -6.17
N HIS A 16 -6.92 -15.02 -4.85
CA HIS A 16 -8.16 -15.00 -4.09
C HIS A 16 -8.78 -13.59 -4.03
N TYR A 17 -7.97 -12.59 -3.67
CA TYR A 17 -8.45 -11.23 -3.42
C TYR A 17 -9.04 -10.61 -4.67
N TYR A 18 -8.34 -10.71 -5.80
CA TYR A 18 -8.80 -10.12 -7.05
C TYR A 18 -9.57 -11.08 -7.96
N GLY A 19 -9.59 -12.37 -7.62
CA GLY A 19 -10.45 -13.37 -8.28
C GLY A 19 -11.90 -13.37 -7.79
N GLY A 20 -12.26 -12.46 -6.88
CA GLY A 20 -13.61 -12.36 -6.32
C GLY A 20 -13.89 -13.24 -5.10
N ASP A 21 -12.89 -13.94 -4.56
CA ASP A 21 -13.03 -14.77 -3.36
C ASP A 21 -12.46 -14.05 -2.14
N SER A 22 -13.13 -12.97 -1.74
CA SER A 22 -12.71 -12.12 -0.62
C SER A 22 -12.58 -12.90 0.69
N LYS A 23 -13.44 -13.91 0.95
CA LYS A 23 -13.38 -14.71 2.18
C LYS A 23 -12.16 -15.64 2.21
N LYS A 24 -11.80 -16.28 1.10
CA LYS A 24 -10.53 -17.03 1.03
C LYS A 24 -9.34 -16.11 1.13
N ALA A 25 -9.37 -14.93 0.51
CA ALA A 25 -8.29 -13.95 0.62
C ALA A 25 -8.04 -13.52 2.07
N TYR A 26 -9.10 -13.17 2.79
CA TYR A 26 -9.06 -12.85 4.21
C TYR A 26 -8.50 -14.00 5.05
N THR A 27 -9.06 -15.21 4.87
CA THR A 27 -8.65 -16.39 5.66
C THR A 27 -7.18 -16.74 5.41
N TYR A 28 -6.74 -16.64 4.15
CA TYR A 28 -5.36 -16.85 3.76
C TYR A 28 -4.44 -15.79 4.39
N ALA A 29 -4.74 -14.49 4.24
CA ALA A 29 -3.93 -13.42 4.83
C ALA A 29 -3.83 -13.54 6.35
N LYS A 30 -4.95 -13.86 7.02
CA LYS A 30 -4.98 -14.11 8.47
C LYS A 30 -4.10 -15.30 8.87
N SER A 31 -4.08 -16.37 8.08
CA SER A 31 -3.19 -17.53 8.34
C SER A 31 -1.71 -17.17 8.22
N GLN A 32 -1.38 -16.25 7.31
CA GLN A 32 -0.01 -15.78 7.08
C GLN A 32 0.45 -14.75 8.10
N ALA A 33 -0.48 -14.01 8.73
CA ALA A 33 -0.15 -13.03 9.77
C ALA A 33 0.61 -13.66 10.96
N SER A 34 0.53 -14.99 11.14
CA SER A 34 1.20 -15.76 12.20
C SER A 34 0.81 -15.31 13.61
N LYS A 35 1.24 -16.06 14.65
CA LYS A 35 0.93 -15.69 16.05
C LYS A 35 1.74 -14.48 16.52
N ASP A 36 2.98 -14.38 16.07
CA ASP A 36 3.89 -13.27 16.43
C ASP A 36 3.61 -12.00 15.63
N GLY A 37 2.76 -12.11 14.60
CA GLY A 37 2.30 -11.02 13.75
C GLY A 37 3.30 -10.65 12.64
N ASP A 38 2.77 -10.28 11.48
CA ASP A 38 3.52 -9.76 10.34
C ASP A 38 2.84 -8.48 9.82
N VAL A 39 3.62 -7.43 9.55
CA VAL A 39 3.07 -6.11 9.16
C VAL A 39 2.25 -6.21 7.88
N LEU A 40 2.78 -6.86 6.84
CA LEU A 40 2.13 -6.97 5.55
C LEU A 40 0.84 -7.77 5.67
N TRP A 41 0.92 -8.95 6.28
CA TRP A 41 -0.21 -9.86 6.35
C TRP A 41 -1.32 -9.36 7.29
N ASN A 42 -0.97 -8.66 8.38
CA ASN A 42 -1.98 -8.00 9.21
C ASN A 42 -2.70 -6.88 8.47
N LEU A 43 -1.99 -6.07 7.67
CA LEU A 43 -2.64 -5.03 6.86
C LEU A 43 -3.61 -5.66 5.84
N GLN A 44 -3.14 -6.65 5.08
CA GLN A 44 -3.98 -7.32 4.07
C GLN A 44 -5.17 -8.06 4.69
N ALA A 45 -4.99 -8.70 5.86
CA ALA A 45 -6.05 -9.36 6.60
C ALA A 45 -7.05 -8.34 7.17
N GLY A 46 -6.58 -7.25 7.77
CA GLY A 46 -7.43 -6.19 8.30
C GLY A 46 -8.25 -5.49 7.23
N MET A 47 -7.66 -5.18 6.08
CA MET A 47 -8.37 -4.63 4.93
C MET A 47 -9.43 -5.58 4.38
N SER A 48 -9.08 -6.86 4.22
CA SER A 48 -10.03 -7.87 3.72
C SER A 48 -11.15 -8.13 4.74
N GLY A 49 -10.82 -8.12 6.03
CA GLY A 49 -11.77 -8.27 7.13
C GLY A 49 -12.74 -7.10 7.21
N PHE A 50 -12.26 -5.86 7.03
CA PHE A 50 -13.10 -4.66 6.98
C PHE A 50 -14.15 -4.74 5.87
N VAL A 51 -13.73 -5.10 4.65
CA VAL A 51 -14.66 -5.25 3.51
C VAL A 51 -15.72 -6.32 3.78
N LEU A 52 -15.37 -7.38 4.51
CA LEU A 52 -16.24 -8.49 4.88
C LEU A 52 -17.01 -8.28 6.21
N ALA A 53 -16.77 -7.18 6.92
CA ALA A 53 -17.26 -6.93 8.27
C ALA A 53 -16.93 -8.06 9.29
N GLU A 54 -15.72 -8.62 9.23
CA GLU A 54 -15.28 -9.67 10.17
C GLU A 54 -15.00 -9.09 11.56
N ASN A 55 -15.38 -9.83 12.61
CA ASN A 55 -15.33 -9.36 13.99
C ASN A 55 -13.91 -9.09 14.54
N ASP A 56 -12.90 -9.77 14.01
CA ASP A 56 -11.51 -9.63 14.45
C ASP A 56 -10.71 -8.58 13.67
N THR A 57 -11.37 -7.86 12.74
CA THR A 57 -10.76 -6.82 11.92
C THR A 57 -9.98 -5.80 12.76
N SER A 58 -10.58 -5.32 13.86
CA SER A 58 -9.93 -4.35 14.76
C SER A 58 -8.64 -4.92 15.37
N ALA A 59 -8.65 -6.19 15.77
CA ALA A 59 -7.50 -6.84 16.39
C ALA A 59 -6.35 -7.04 15.41
N LEU A 60 -6.65 -7.43 14.16
CA LEU A 60 -5.66 -7.60 13.09
C LEU A 60 -4.99 -6.26 12.73
N LEU A 61 -5.80 -5.21 12.52
CA LEU A 61 -5.27 -3.88 12.20
C LEU A 61 -4.40 -3.32 13.34
N GLU A 62 -4.85 -3.49 14.59
CA GLU A 62 -4.14 -3.04 15.77
C GLU A 62 -2.83 -3.83 16.00
N GLN A 63 -2.82 -5.16 15.79
CA GLN A 63 -1.60 -5.96 15.88
C GLN A 63 -0.56 -5.53 14.83
N GLY A 64 -0.99 -5.35 13.58
CA GLY A 64 -0.10 -4.89 12.50
C GLY A 64 0.45 -3.49 12.74
N GLU A 65 -0.41 -2.57 13.20
CA GLU A 65 -0.01 -1.18 13.47
C GLU A 65 0.98 -1.07 14.64
N ARG A 66 0.85 -1.89 15.69
CA ARG A 66 1.83 -1.96 16.78
C ARG A 66 3.19 -2.48 16.30
N LEU A 67 3.20 -3.53 15.47
CA LEU A 67 4.43 -4.05 14.88
C LEU A 67 5.10 -3.02 13.98
N PHE A 68 4.30 -2.37 13.12
CA PHE A 68 4.78 -1.29 12.28
C PHE A 68 5.38 -0.16 13.13
N SER A 69 4.68 0.33 14.15
CA SER A 69 5.14 1.41 15.02
C SER A 69 6.42 1.07 15.77
N LYS A 70 6.60 -0.22 16.16
CA LYS A 70 7.86 -0.71 16.72
C LYS A 70 9.00 -0.55 15.70
N TYR A 71 8.82 -1.01 14.47
CA TYR A 71 9.83 -0.88 13.43
C TYR A 71 10.07 0.56 13.00
N GLU A 72 9.02 1.39 12.96
CA GLU A 72 9.10 2.83 12.73
C GLU A 72 10.00 3.49 13.79
N GLY A 73 9.82 3.16 15.07
CA GLY A 73 10.68 3.66 16.16
C GLY A 73 12.14 3.19 16.08
N GLU A 74 12.37 1.98 15.55
CA GLU A 74 13.71 1.43 15.31
C GLU A 74 14.37 1.99 14.03
N GLY A 75 13.58 2.62 13.15
CA GLY A 75 13.96 2.95 11.76
C GLY A 75 13.61 1.80 10.81
N LEU A 76 12.66 2.04 9.90
CA LEU A 76 12.20 1.13 8.84
C LEU A 76 13.33 0.74 7.87
N MET A 77 14.26 1.65 7.59
CA MET A 77 15.49 1.38 6.83
C MET A 77 16.62 0.86 7.74
N GLY A 78 16.46 0.98 9.06
CA GLY A 78 17.34 0.35 10.04
C GLY A 78 17.42 -1.16 9.79
N GLY A 79 18.60 -1.76 9.95
CA GLY A 79 18.79 -3.20 9.67
C GLY A 79 18.68 -3.59 8.18
N MET A 80 18.45 -2.63 7.27
CA MET A 80 18.65 -2.84 5.85
C MET A 80 20.09 -3.25 5.58
N PHE A 81 21.07 -2.73 6.32
CA PHE A 81 22.48 -3.15 6.24
C PHE A 81 22.89 -4.17 7.32
N GLY A 82 22.32 -4.08 8.52
CA GLY A 82 22.48 -4.94 9.72
C GLY A 82 23.21 -6.30 9.60
N ASN A 83 24.29 -6.46 10.38
CA ASN A 83 25.13 -7.65 10.63
C ASN A 83 25.71 -8.34 9.39
N VAL A 84 27.03 -8.53 9.39
CA VAL A 84 27.86 -9.10 8.30
C VAL A 84 27.28 -10.37 7.63
N GLY A 85 26.63 -11.25 8.38
CA GLY A 85 25.97 -12.45 7.82
C GLY A 85 24.79 -12.16 6.90
N ALA A 86 24.13 -11.00 7.03
CA ALA A 86 22.91 -10.67 6.30
C ALA A 86 23.12 -10.24 4.85
N VAL A 87 24.35 -9.86 4.44
CA VAL A 87 24.62 -9.48 3.04
C VAL A 87 24.71 -10.72 2.14
N LEU A 88 25.05 -11.88 2.69
CA LEU A 88 25.04 -13.17 2.01
C LEU A 88 23.66 -13.85 2.00
N VAL A 89 22.77 -13.44 2.91
CA VAL A 89 21.42 -14.00 3.05
C VAL A 89 20.46 -13.28 2.09
N ASN A 90 19.54 -14.04 1.48
CA ASN A 90 18.53 -13.53 0.56
C ASN A 90 17.65 -12.43 1.21
N GLU A 91 17.28 -11.40 0.46
CA GLU A 91 16.47 -10.26 0.93
C GLU A 91 15.13 -10.69 1.53
N ASN A 92 14.53 -11.74 0.98
CA ASN A 92 13.24 -12.29 1.44
C ASN A 92 13.29 -12.98 2.81
N VAL A 93 14.48 -13.22 3.37
CA VAL A 93 14.63 -13.82 4.71
C VAL A 93 14.50 -12.74 5.81
N LYS A 94 14.65 -11.46 5.46
CA LYS A 94 14.50 -10.36 6.42
C LYS A 94 13.05 -10.14 6.80
N THR A 95 12.83 -9.75 8.04
CA THR A 95 11.53 -9.31 8.54
C THR A 95 11.02 -8.13 7.72
N TYR A 96 9.80 -8.24 7.23
CA TYR A 96 9.14 -7.13 6.55
C TYR A 96 8.74 -6.06 7.56
N ARG A 97 9.28 -4.84 7.40
CA ARG A 97 9.06 -3.72 8.33
C ARG A 97 7.93 -2.78 7.90
N GLY A 98 7.53 -2.85 6.63
CA GLY A 98 6.51 -1.98 6.05
C GLY A 98 7.03 -0.66 5.51
N ASN A 99 6.11 0.10 4.91
CA ASN A 99 6.29 1.42 4.35
C ASN A 99 5.49 2.46 5.15
N ILE A 100 5.91 3.73 5.13
CA ILE A 100 5.23 4.80 5.85
C ILE A 100 3.79 4.95 5.37
N TYR A 101 3.55 4.86 4.06
CA TYR A 101 2.18 4.89 3.55
C TYR A 101 1.34 3.73 4.10
N GLU A 102 1.90 2.53 4.32
CA GLU A 102 1.18 1.40 4.91
C GLU A 102 0.84 1.65 6.37
N GLY A 103 1.76 2.27 7.12
CA GLY A 103 1.49 2.80 8.45
C GLY A 103 0.29 3.75 8.46
N VAL A 104 0.24 4.70 7.53
CA VAL A 104 -0.90 5.62 7.41
C VAL A 104 -2.19 4.84 7.11
N MET A 105 -2.12 3.85 6.21
CA MET A 105 -3.27 3.03 5.85
C MET A 105 -3.79 2.15 6.99
N PHE A 106 -2.93 1.70 7.92
CA PHE A 106 -3.41 1.05 9.15
C PHE A 106 -4.38 1.95 9.92
N ASN A 107 -3.98 3.19 10.23
CA ASN A 107 -4.85 4.11 10.97
C ASN A 107 -6.09 4.49 10.16
N TYR A 108 -5.95 4.68 8.83
CA TYR A 108 -7.08 4.94 7.95
C TYR A 108 -8.14 3.83 8.03
N TYR A 109 -7.76 2.55 7.84
CA TYR A 109 -8.72 1.45 7.93
C TYR A 109 -9.22 1.19 9.36
N LYS A 110 -8.41 1.47 10.40
CA LYS A 110 -8.91 1.47 11.79
C LYS A 110 -10.00 2.51 11.99
N ALA A 111 -9.84 3.70 11.43
CA ALA A 111 -10.84 4.75 11.49
C ALA A 111 -12.12 4.38 10.74
N LEU A 112 -12.01 3.86 9.51
CA LEU A 112 -13.17 3.38 8.74
C LEU A 112 -13.90 2.25 9.46
N ASN A 113 -13.17 1.27 10.01
CA ASN A 113 -13.78 0.18 10.75
C ASN A 113 -14.44 0.66 12.04
N ALA A 114 -13.85 1.65 12.73
CA ALA A 114 -14.45 2.28 13.89
C ALA A 114 -15.76 3.02 13.53
N MET A 115 -15.79 3.77 12.43
CA MET A 115 -17.02 4.39 11.91
C MET A 115 -18.10 3.35 11.62
N ARG A 116 -17.76 2.26 10.92
CA ARG A 116 -18.68 1.14 10.64
C ARG A 116 -19.28 0.54 11.91
N MET A 117 -18.50 0.51 13.00
CA MET A 117 -18.94 -0.01 14.31
C MET A 117 -19.67 1.03 15.17
N GLY A 118 -19.85 2.27 14.68
CA GLY A 118 -20.43 3.38 15.45
C GLY A 118 -19.49 3.98 16.50
N ASP A 119 -18.22 3.57 16.55
CA ASP A 119 -17.22 4.10 17.47
C ASP A 119 -16.54 5.34 16.88
N TYR A 120 -17.28 6.44 16.80
CA TYR A 120 -16.79 7.71 16.24
C TYR A 120 -15.69 8.35 17.10
N ALA A 121 -15.63 8.04 18.41
CA ALA A 121 -14.55 8.49 19.27
C ALA A 121 -13.20 7.84 18.87
N LEU A 122 -13.19 6.53 18.64
CA LEU A 122 -12.01 5.84 18.12
C LEU A 122 -11.67 6.28 16.69
N ALA A 123 -12.68 6.44 15.82
CA ALA A 123 -12.47 6.94 14.46
C ALA A 123 -11.74 8.29 14.44
N ARG A 124 -12.14 9.21 15.32
CA ARG A 124 -11.47 10.51 15.51
C ARG A 124 -10.00 10.36 15.89
N VAL A 125 -9.68 9.47 16.83
CA VAL A 125 -8.28 9.21 17.25
C VAL A 125 -7.46 8.66 16.09
N GLU A 126 -8.00 7.70 15.36
CA GLU A 126 -7.28 7.03 14.28
C GLU A 126 -7.10 7.93 13.05
N PHE A 127 -8.08 8.75 12.67
CA PHE A 127 -7.86 9.78 11.64
C PHE A 127 -6.79 10.80 12.06
N ASN A 128 -6.74 11.20 13.34
CA ASN A 128 -5.66 12.07 13.82
C ASN A 128 -4.29 11.41 13.67
N ARG A 129 -4.18 10.14 14.07
CA ARG A 129 -2.93 9.36 13.93
C ARG A 129 -2.51 9.22 12.47
N ALA A 130 -3.46 8.95 11.57
CA ALA A 130 -3.20 8.84 10.13
C ALA A 130 -2.60 10.15 9.58
N ASN A 131 -3.26 11.29 9.79
CA ASN A 131 -2.79 12.60 9.29
C ASN A 131 -1.47 13.03 9.94
N ASP A 132 -1.29 12.76 11.23
CA ASP A 132 -0.06 13.06 11.95
C ASP A 132 1.14 12.24 11.45
N ARG A 133 0.92 10.95 11.11
CA ARG A 133 1.93 10.11 10.47
C ARG A 133 2.32 10.63 9.07
N GLN A 134 1.35 11.06 8.26
CA GLN A 134 1.63 11.72 6.96
C GLN A 134 2.50 12.98 7.12
N ARG A 135 2.14 13.84 8.07
CA ARG A 135 2.85 15.10 8.34
C ARG A 135 4.31 14.86 8.74
N ARG A 136 4.58 13.79 9.49
CA ARG A 136 5.94 13.42 9.93
C ARG A 136 6.75 12.68 8.87
N ALA A 137 6.14 12.12 7.84
CA ALA A 137 6.79 11.23 6.87
C ALA A 137 8.08 11.84 6.27
N LYS A 138 8.07 13.11 5.87
CA LYS A 138 9.26 13.76 5.29
C LYS A 138 10.46 13.79 6.24
N GLU A 139 10.24 14.23 7.48
CA GLU A 139 11.29 14.31 8.49
C GLU A 139 11.73 12.90 8.93
N TYR A 140 10.79 11.96 8.97
CA TYR A 140 11.06 10.56 9.19
C TYR A 140 12.03 10.01 8.12
N PHE A 141 11.73 10.16 6.83
CA PHE A 141 12.60 9.68 5.75
C PHE A 141 13.99 10.27 5.84
N ARG A 142 14.10 11.58 6.06
CA ARG A 142 15.39 12.25 6.20
C ARG A 142 16.24 11.61 7.32
N LYS A 143 15.63 11.35 8.48
CA LYS A 143 16.31 10.73 9.63
C LYS A 143 16.66 9.26 9.38
N ASP A 144 15.72 8.49 8.84
CA ASP A 144 15.88 7.06 8.59
C ASP A 144 16.98 6.81 7.53
N ILE A 145 17.01 7.62 6.46
CA ILE A 145 18.07 7.66 5.46
C ILE A 145 19.43 7.94 6.09
N GLN A 146 19.53 8.98 6.93
CA GLN A 146 20.79 9.33 7.60
C GLN A 146 21.30 8.21 8.49
N LYS A 147 20.39 7.56 9.23
CA LYS A 147 20.71 6.42 10.09
C LYS A 147 21.19 5.23 9.29
N ALA A 148 20.49 4.87 8.22
CA ALA A 148 20.87 3.77 7.32
C ALA A 148 22.24 3.98 6.67
N MET A 149 22.55 5.22 6.24
CA MET A 149 23.88 5.58 5.71
C MET A 149 24.99 5.41 6.76
N ALA A 150 24.73 5.82 8.01
CA ALA A 150 25.71 5.68 9.09
C ALA A 150 25.97 4.21 9.44
N GLU A 151 24.92 3.38 9.52
CA GLU A 151 25.03 1.93 9.75
C GLU A 151 25.81 1.24 8.63
N SER A 152 25.47 1.51 7.36
CA SER A 152 26.16 0.97 6.19
C SER A 152 27.66 1.30 6.20
N ASN A 153 28.01 2.56 6.49
CA ASN A 153 29.40 2.99 6.58
C ASN A 153 30.17 2.31 7.72
N LYS A 154 29.52 2.07 8.86
CA LYS A 154 30.13 1.38 10.00
C LYS A 154 30.43 -0.08 9.65
N GLU A 155 29.46 -0.80 9.09
CA GLU A 155 29.64 -2.21 8.72
C GLU A 155 30.74 -2.42 7.68
N GLN A 156 30.85 -1.52 6.70
CA GLN A 156 31.94 -1.55 5.73
C GLN A 156 33.32 -1.38 6.37
N ARG A 157 33.45 -0.58 7.45
CA ARG A 157 34.72 -0.39 8.16
C ARG A 157 35.11 -1.59 9.02
N GLU A 158 34.13 -2.31 9.55
CA GLU A 158 34.35 -3.43 10.46
C GLU A 158 34.55 -4.75 9.70
N ASN A 159 33.96 -4.93 8.52
CA ASN A 159 33.99 -6.18 7.76
C ASN A 159 35.06 -6.23 6.66
N GLN A 160 35.98 -7.20 6.75
CA GLN A 160 37.06 -7.41 5.78
C GLN A 160 36.56 -7.76 4.37
N GLN A 161 35.43 -8.46 4.21
CA GLN A 161 34.85 -8.78 2.90
C GLN A 161 34.25 -7.54 2.22
N LEU A 162 33.64 -6.63 2.99
CA LEU A 162 33.08 -5.38 2.47
C LEU A 162 34.16 -4.35 2.12
N LYS A 163 35.35 -4.42 2.75
CA LYS A 163 36.50 -3.54 2.42
C LYS A 163 37.05 -3.74 1.02
N GLN A 164 36.83 -4.91 0.42
CA GLN A 164 37.30 -5.22 -0.94
C GLN A 164 36.37 -4.64 -2.03
N ILE A 165 35.24 -4.05 -1.64
CA ILE A 165 34.25 -3.49 -2.57
C ILE A 165 34.65 -2.06 -2.91
N ASP A 166 34.78 -1.79 -4.21
CA ASP A 166 35.01 -0.46 -4.75
C ASP A 166 33.71 0.36 -4.70
N LYS A 167 33.68 1.37 -3.81
CA LYS A 167 32.51 2.24 -3.60
C LYS A 167 32.20 3.07 -4.84
N ASP A 168 33.21 3.56 -5.53
CA ASP A 168 33.04 4.42 -6.71
C ASP A 168 32.49 3.61 -7.88
N ARG A 169 32.86 2.32 -8.00
CA ARG A 169 32.22 1.41 -8.95
C ARG A 169 30.77 1.09 -8.57
N THR A 170 30.50 0.82 -7.30
CA THR A 170 29.14 0.50 -6.82
C THR A 170 28.19 1.68 -7.01
N SER A 171 28.65 2.91 -6.71
CA SER A 171 27.88 4.14 -6.94
C SER A 171 27.59 4.34 -8.43
N ARG A 172 28.61 4.29 -9.29
CA ARG A 172 28.41 4.44 -10.75
C ARG A 172 27.45 3.40 -11.34
N SER A 173 27.48 2.17 -10.81
CA SER A 173 26.57 1.11 -11.23
C SER A 173 25.14 1.40 -10.80
N THR A 174 24.96 1.89 -9.57
CA THR A 174 23.66 2.35 -9.07
C THR A 174 23.11 3.46 -9.95
N ASP A 175 23.92 4.47 -10.28
CA ASP A 175 23.53 5.59 -11.14
C ASP A 175 23.15 5.12 -12.55
N SER A 176 23.94 4.21 -13.14
CA SER A 176 23.66 3.66 -14.47
C SER A 176 22.38 2.81 -14.51
N ILE A 177 22.10 2.04 -13.46
CA ILE A 177 20.86 1.27 -13.35
C ILE A 177 19.66 2.20 -13.13
N LEU A 178 19.81 3.24 -12.30
CA LEU A 178 18.78 4.26 -12.11
C LEU A 178 18.42 4.94 -13.44
N GLU A 179 19.42 5.34 -14.23
CA GLU A 179 19.20 5.98 -15.52
C GLU A 179 18.57 5.04 -16.55
N SER A 180 19.01 3.77 -16.61
CA SER A 180 18.53 2.82 -17.63
C SER A 180 17.19 2.17 -17.30
N GLN A 181 16.97 1.76 -16.05
CA GLN A 181 15.79 0.97 -15.65
C GLN A 181 14.68 1.79 -14.99
N TYR A 182 15.00 3.00 -14.51
CA TYR A 182 14.11 3.81 -13.69
C TYR A 182 14.02 5.27 -14.13
N SER A 183 14.46 5.61 -15.35
CA SER A 183 14.42 7.00 -15.89
C SER A 183 13.02 7.63 -15.88
N ASN A 184 11.97 6.81 -15.91
CA ASN A 184 10.59 7.28 -15.88
C ASN A 184 10.06 7.54 -14.46
N LEU A 185 10.77 7.18 -13.38
CA LEU A 185 10.31 7.39 -11.99
C LEU A 185 9.97 8.85 -11.68
N SER A 186 10.73 9.79 -12.25
CA SER A 186 10.46 11.23 -12.13
C SER A 186 9.08 11.62 -12.68
N HIS A 187 8.55 10.89 -13.66
CA HIS A 187 7.23 11.12 -14.26
C HIS A 187 6.09 10.51 -13.43
N PHE A 188 6.39 9.67 -12.45
CA PHE A 188 5.41 9.07 -11.53
C PHE A 188 5.25 9.82 -10.21
N VAL A 189 6.07 10.86 -9.97
CA VAL A 189 5.91 11.74 -8.80
C VAL A 189 4.68 12.63 -9.04
N ILE A 190 3.50 12.07 -8.78
CA ILE A 190 2.21 12.76 -8.94
C ILE A 190 2.00 13.79 -7.81
N TYR A 191 2.72 13.65 -6.69
CA TYR A 191 2.57 14.49 -5.51
C TYR A 191 3.91 15.07 -5.03
N ASP A 192 3.92 16.38 -4.77
CA ASP A 192 4.96 17.05 -4.00
C ASP A 192 4.79 16.72 -2.50
N GLY A 193 5.12 15.48 -2.12
CA GLY A 193 5.11 15.04 -0.72
C GLY A 193 4.66 13.61 -0.48
N PHE A 194 4.58 13.24 0.79
CA PHE A 194 4.20 11.90 1.28
C PHE A 194 2.74 11.84 1.76
N ILE A 195 1.96 12.88 1.47
CA ILE A 195 0.57 12.99 1.90
C ILE A 195 -0.28 12.24 0.88
N ASN A 196 -1.07 11.27 1.35
CA ASN A 196 -2.16 10.71 0.57
C ASN A 196 -3.38 11.63 0.72
N PRO A 197 -3.75 12.41 -0.32
CA PRO A 197 -4.83 13.38 -0.20
C PRO A 197 -6.21 12.74 0.08
N ALA A 198 -6.38 11.45 -0.20
CA ALA A 198 -7.60 10.73 0.13
C ALA A 198 -7.77 10.54 1.65
N VAL A 199 -6.67 10.35 2.39
CA VAL A 199 -6.70 10.25 3.85
C VAL A 199 -7.17 11.57 4.44
N SER A 200 -6.63 12.69 3.97
CA SER A 200 -7.04 14.03 4.40
C SER A 200 -8.49 14.32 4.03
N TYR A 201 -8.92 13.96 2.81
CA TYR A 201 -10.30 14.12 2.35
C TYR A 201 -11.31 13.36 3.23
N VAL A 202 -11.09 12.06 3.44
CA VAL A 202 -12.01 11.22 4.22
C VAL A 202 -12.01 11.62 5.69
N SER A 203 -10.85 12.02 6.22
CA SER A 203 -10.76 12.60 7.56
C SER A 203 -11.60 13.87 7.66
N ALA A 204 -11.50 14.77 6.67
CA ALA A 204 -12.29 16.00 6.62
C ALA A 204 -13.79 15.72 6.59
N LEU A 205 -14.22 14.75 5.78
CA LEU A 205 -15.61 14.30 5.71
C LEU A 205 -16.09 13.77 7.07
N PHE A 206 -15.27 12.96 7.75
CA PHE A 206 -15.55 12.50 9.10
C PHE A 206 -15.70 13.68 10.08
N PHE A 207 -14.72 14.58 10.15
CA PHE A 207 -14.75 15.73 11.06
C PHE A 207 -15.93 16.68 10.79
N MET A 208 -16.28 16.90 9.51
CA MET A 208 -17.48 17.64 9.13
C MET A 208 -18.74 16.96 9.66
N SER A 209 -18.83 15.64 9.53
CA SER A 209 -20.00 14.88 9.99
C SER A 209 -20.16 14.89 11.52
N GLU A 210 -19.07 15.16 12.25
CA GLU A 210 -19.02 15.25 13.71
C GLU A 210 -19.06 16.71 14.21
N GLY A 211 -19.36 17.68 13.34
CA GLY A 211 -19.48 19.10 13.70
C GLY A 211 -18.16 19.84 13.95
N ASP A 212 -17.01 19.21 13.69
CA ASP A 212 -15.69 19.82 13.83
C ASP A 212 -15.29 20.52 12.52
N TYR A 213 -16.04 21.57 12.19
CA TYR A 213 -15.91 22.30 10.93
C TYR A 213 -14.54 22.96 10.69
N PRO A 214 -13.89 23.61 11.68
CA PRO A 214 -12.57 24.21 11.46
C PRO A 214 -11.55 23.16 10.99
N LYS A 215 -11.54 21.99 11.64
CA LYS A 215 -10.64 20.90 11.28
C LYS A 215 -10.98 20.28 9.93
N ALA A 216 -12.26 20.11 9.64
CA ALA A 216 -12.70 19.63 8.33
C ALA A 216 -12.22 20.56 7.20
N ILE A 217 -12.34 21.88 7.38
CA ILE A 217 -11.88 22.88 6.41
C ILE A 217 -10.37 22.75 6.16
N ASP A 218 -9.56 22.63 7.21
CA ASP A 218 -8.10 22.54 7.06
C ASP A 218 -7.68 21.27 6.30
N LEU A 219 -8.29 20.13 6.62
CA LEU A 219 -8.02 18.85 5.94
C LEU A 219 -8.54 18.83 4.50
N TYR A 220 -9.69 19.46 4.22
CA TYR A 220 -10.17 19.65 2.85
C TYR A 220 -9.22 20.55 2.05
N LYS A 221 -8.70 21.64 2.64
CA LYS A 221 -7.70 22.50 1.98
C LYS A 221 -6.42 21.74 1.67
N GLU A 222 -5.96 20.89 2.58
CA GLU A 222 -4.78 20.03 2.36
C GLU A 222 -5.01 19.09 1.16
N SER A 223 -6.14 18.37 1.15
CA SER A 223 -6.49 17.48 0.04
C SER A 223 -6.69 18.24 -1.29
N TYR A 224 -7.33 19.41 -1.25
CA TYR A 224 -7.56 20.25 -2.43
C TYR A 224 -6.27 20.83 -2.99
N GLY A 225 -5.33 21.23 -2.12
CA GLY A 225 -4.03 21.77 -2.53
C GLY A 225 -3.25 20.81 -3.43
N ILE A 226 -3.46 19.51 -3.23
CA ILE A 226 -2.81 18.42 -3.98
C ILE A 226 -3.65 18.01 -5.19
N THR A 227 -4.93 17.70 -5.01
CA THR A 227 -5.75 17.05 -6.05
C THR A 227 -6.48 18.03 -6.96
N ARG A 228 -6.78 19.24 -6.46
CA ARG A 228 -7.70 20.20 -7.09
C ARG A 228 -9.08 19.62 -7.42
N SER A 229 -9.47 18.55 -6.73
CA SER A 229 -10.67 17.78 -7.04
C SER A 229 -11.95 18.59 -6.81
N GLN A 230 -12.90 18.49 -7.75
CA GLN A 230 -14.14 19.27 -7.73
C GLN A 230 -15.05 18.92 -6.54
N VAL A 231 -15.07 17.65 -6.13
CA VAL A 231 -15.88 17.19 -4.99
C VAL A 231 -15.49 17.88 -3.68
N ILE A 232 -14.19 18.20 -3.52
CA ILE A 232 -13.70 18.90 -2.33
C ILE A 232 -14.25 20.32 -2.26
N ASN A 233 -14.34 21.00 -3.42
CA ASN A 233 -14.97 22.32 -3.49
C ASN A 233 -16.49 22.25 -3.20
N GLN A 234 -17.15 21.16 -3.58
CA GLN A 234 -18.56 20.93 -3.24
C GLN A 234 -18.73 20.74 -1.73
N ASP A 235 -17.88 19.91 -1.12
CA ASP A 235 -17.91 19.65 0.32
C ASP A 235 -17.55 20.88 1.16
N LEU A 236 -16.58 21.69 0.74
CA LEU A 236 -16.27 22.97 1.41
C LEU A 236 -17.47 23.93 1.43
N LYS A 237 -18.30 23.94 0.39
CA LYS A 237 -19.56 24.72 0.40
C LYS A 237 -20.55 24.18 1.41
N VAL A 238 -20.66 22.86 1.54
CA VAL A 238 -21.50 22.21 2.56
C VAL A 238 -21.03 22.58 3.96
N VAL A 239 -19.72 22.50 4.24
CA VAL A 239 -19.17 22.90 5.55
C VAL A 239 -19.50 24.36 5.87
N ASN A 240 -19.27 25.28 4.92
CA ASN A 240 -19.54 26.71 5.11
C ASN A 240 -21.03 26.99 5.35
N ALA A 241 -21.92 26.31 4.63
CA ALA A 241 -23.36 26.42 4.81
C ALA A 241 -23.79 25.92 6.21
N ARG A 242 -23.21 24.80 6.67
CA ARG A 242 -23.46 24.25 8.01
C ARG A 242 -23.01 25.19 9.13
N GLN A 243 -21.88 25.88 8.95
CA GLN A 243 -21.45 26.93 9.88
C GLN A 243 -22.46 28.09 9.96
N ALA A 244 -23.25 28.32 8.91
CA ALA A 244 -24.34 29.29 8.87
C ALA A 244 -25.71 28.71 9.30
N GLY A 245 -25.77 27.46 9.77
CA GLY A 245 -26.97 26.82 10.28
C GLY A 245 -27.75 25.97 9.26
N ASP A 246 -27.21 25.72 8.07
CA ASP A 246 -27.83 24.78 7.12
C ASP A 246 -27.83 23.34 7.69
N ASN A 247 -28.96 22.66 7.52
CA ASN A 247 -29.18 21.28 7.96
C ASN A 247 -29.44 20.34 6.78
N SER A 248 -29.03 20.71 5.56
CA SER A 248 -29.19 19.87 4.38
C SER A 248 -28.34 18.60 4.54
N THR A 249 -28.97 17.48 4.17
CA THR A 249 -28.40 16.15 4.30
C THR A 249 -27.89 15.64 2.97
N TYR A 250 -26.80 14.89 3.02
CA TYR A 250 -26.14 14.39 1.81
C TYR A 250 -25.71 12.93 1.99
N THR A 251 -25.52 12.27 0.86
CA THR A 251 -24.95 10.93 0.75
C THR A 251 -23.59 11.05 0.07
N TRP A 252 -22.56 10.55 0.75
CA TRP A 252 -21.20 10.45 0.23
C TRP A 252 -20.83 9.00 -0.03
N PHE A 253 -20.25 8.74 -1.20
CA PHE A 253 -19.56 7.50 -1.49
C PHE A 253 -18.05 7.73 -1.50
N ILE A 254 -17.33 6.95 -0.70
CA ILE A 254 -15.87 6.82 -0.76
C ILE A 254 -15.59 5.55 -1.56
N ILE A 255 -15.08 5.71 -2.78
CA ILE A 255 -14.93 4.64 -3.76
C ILE A 255 -13.46 4.26 -3.88
N GLU A 256 -13.08 3.10 -3.34
CA GLU A 256 -11.78 2.48 -3.53
C GLU A 256 -11.78 1.62 -4.79
N ASP A 257 -11.15 2.14 -5.85
CA ASP A 257 -11.14 1.55 -7.17
C ASP A 257 -9.82 0.82 -7.48
N GLY A 258 -9.94 -0.34 -8.10
CA GLY A 258 -8.85 -0.97 -8.81
C GLY A 258 -7.85 -1.72 -7.93
N ARG A 259 -6.84 -2.25 -8.60
CA ARG A 259 -5.71 -2.98 -8.03
C ARG A 259 -4.55 -2.04 -7.81
N SER A 260 -3.99 -1.97 -6.60
CA SER A 260 -2.77 -1.19 -6.34
C SER A 260 -1.63 -1.64 -7.25
N ALA A 261 -0.68 -0.72 -7.48
CA ALA A 261 0.64 -1.07 -7.98
C ALA A 261 1.29 -2.13 -7.09
N SER A 262 2.11 -2.98 -7.70
CA SER A 262 2.89 -4.03 -7.05
C SER A 262 4.36 -3.92 -7.44
N LEU A 263 5.25 -4.64 -6.75
CA LEU A 263 6.63 -4.80 -7.18
C LEU A 263 6.79 -6.14 -7.91
N GLU A 264 7.63 -6.16 -8.93
CA GLU A 264 8.07 -7.37 -9.62
C GLU A 264 9.60 -7.49 -9.59
N ASP A 265 10.09 -8.72 -9.63
CA ASP A 265 11.53 -9.00 -9.59
C ASP A 265 12.08 -9.04 -11.02
N VAL A 266 13.05 -8.16 -11.29
CA VAL A 266 13.74 -8.09 -12.57
C VAL A 266 15.20 -8.39 -12.36
N SER A 267 15.70 -9.38 -13.10
CA SER A 267 17.13 -9.73 -13.11
C SER A 267 17.86 -8.96 -14.19
N ILE A 268 18.94 -8.29 -13.80
CA ILE A 268 19.84 -7.59 -14.70
C ILE A 268 21.27 -8.12 -14.52
N ASP A 269 22.03 -8.17 -15.61
CA ASP A 269 23.43 -8.55 -15.55
C ASP A 269 24.29 -7.33 -15.23
N LEU A 270 25.13 -7.45 -14.19
CA LEU A 270 26.14 -6.45 -13.91
C LEU A 270 27.28 -6.58 -14.93
N PRO A 271 27.67 -5.48 -15.60
CA PRO A 271 28.84 -5.49 -16.45
C PRO A 271 30.09 -6.06 -15.77
N ALA A 272 30.83 -6.91 -16.47
CA ALA A 272 31.97 -7.66 -15.92
C ALA A 272 33.07 -6.76 -15.29
N TYR A 273 33.22 -5.51 -15.75
CA TYR A 273 34.19 -4.55 -15.21
C TYR A 273 33.89 -4.10 -13.75
N ILE A 274 32.70 -4.39 -13.23
CA ILE A 274 32.23 -3.97 -11.90
C ILE A 274 32.57 -5.02 -10.82
N VAL A 275 32.60 -6.30 -11.18
CA VAL A 275 32.56 -7.41 -10.21
C VAL A 275 33.97 -7.75 -9.67
N SER A 276 34.95 -7.94 -10.55
CA SER A 276 36.41 -7.95 -10.32
C SER A 276 37.10 -8.41 -11.62
N SER A 277 38.44 -8.32 -11.72
CA SER A 277 39.20 -8.88 -12.86
C SER A 277 39.16 -10.41 -12.99
N ARG A 278 38.48 -11.12 -12.07
CA ARG A 278 38.44 -12.60 -12.00
C ARG A 278 37.03 -13.18 -12.06
N VAL A 279 35.99 -12.35 -12.27
CA VAL A 279 34.60 -12.80 -12.33
C VAL A 279 33.99 -12.41 -13.67
N LEU A 280 33.44 -13.40 -14.40
CA LEU A 280 32.94 -13.21 -15.76
C LEU A 280 31.53 -12.60 -15.80
N HIS A 281 30.65 -12.92 -14.84
CA HIS A 281 29.26 -12.44 -14.79
C HIS A 281 28.73 -12.39 -13.35
N ALA A 282 27.93 -11.37 -13.01
CA ALA A 282 27.14 -11.35 -11.78
C ALA A 282 25.74 -10.77 -12.07
N GLY A 283 24.69 -11.58 -11.88
CA GLY A 283 23.32 -11.10 -11.94
C GLY A 283 22.92 -10.39 -10.64
N VAL A 284 22.14 -9.33 -10.75
CA VAL A 284 21.45 -8.69 -9.62
C VAL A 284 19.95 -8.65 -9.89
N SER A 285 19.18 -9.05 -8.88
CA SER A 285 17.72 -8.96 -8.87
C SER A 285 17.32 -7.63 -8.26
N ILE A 286 16.50 -6.86 -8.96
CA ILE A 286 16.05 -5.53 -8.54
C ILE A 286 14.52 -5.46 -8.60
N PRO A 287 13.87 -4.75 -7.65
CA PRO A 287 12.42 -4.59 -7.68
C PRO A 287 12.02 -3.51 -8.67
N GLN A 288 11.03 -3.78 -9.52
CA GLN A 288 10.45 -2.80 -10.44
C GLN A 288 8.97 -2.58 -10.13
N ILE A 289 8.49 -1.34 -10.29
CA ILE A 289 7.06 -1.03 -10.12
C ILE A 289 6.28 -1.58 -11.30
N LYS A 290 5.34 -2.46 -10.99
CA LYS A 290 4.25 -2.85 -11.87
C LYS A 290 3.04 -1.97 -11.56
N ARG A 291 2.59 -1.21 -12.57
CA ARG A 291 1.47 -0.26 -12.44
C ARG A 291 0.20 -0.94 -11.92
N GLY A 292 -0.57 -0.16 -11.17
CA GLY A 292 -1.92 -0.55 -10.77
C GLY A 292 -2.89 -0.56 -11.95
N GLN A 293 -4.11 -1.00 -11.68
CA GLN A 293 -5.16 -1.10 -12.69
C GLN A 293 -6.49 -0.64 -12.11
N ALA A 294 -7.08 0.41 -12.69
CA ALA A 294 -8.45 0.83 -12.38
C ALA A 294 -9.46 -0.28 -12.75
N SER A 295 -10.51 -0.45 -11.95
CA SER A 295 -11.59 -1.41 -12.26
C SER A 295 -12.66 -0.82 -13.17
N ALA A 296 -12.80 0.50 -13.19
CA ALA A 296 -13.68 1.24 -14.09
C ALA A 296 -13.09 2.61 -14.42
N ASN A 297 -13.49 3.22 -15.53
CA ASN A 297 -13.00 4.55 -15.91
C ASN A 297 -13.73 5.65 -15.14
N THR A 298 -15.05 5.50 -14.99
CA THR A 298 -15.95 6.51 -14.42
C THR A 298 -16.90 5.90 -13.40
N TYR A 299 -17.33 6.73 -12.46
CA TYR A 299 -18.38 6.39 -11.50
C TYR A 299 -19.40 7.51 -11.46
N LYS A 300 -20.68 7.17 -11.50
CA LYS A 300 -21.79 8.13 -11.52
C LYS A 300 -23.02 7.60 -10.79
N ALA A 301 -23.77 8.50 -10.18
CA ALA A 301 -25.12 8.24 -9.71
C ALA A 301 -26.13 8.91 -10.64
N ILE A 302 -27.19 8.19 -10.99
CA ILE A 302 -28.24 8.66 -11.89
C ILE A 302 -29.58 8.57 -11.16
N THR A 303 -30.27 9.69 -10.95
CA THR A 303 -31.57 9.71 -10.26
C THR A 303 -32.67 9.11 -11.13
N HIS A 304 -33.62 8.38 -10.51
CA HIS A 304 -34.68 7.68 -11.26
C HIS A 304 -35.73 8.62 -11.86
N SER A 305 -36.04 9.73 -11.19
CA SER A 305 -37.15 10.62 -11.57
C SER A 305 -36.76 11.65 -12.65
N GLU A 306 -35.58 12.25 -12.50
CA GLU A 306 -35.14 13.42 -13.28
C GLU A 306 -33.90 13.12 -14.12
N ASN A 307 -33.37 11.90 -14.04
CA ASN A 307 -32.17 11.46 -14.76
C ASN A 307 -30.98 12.42 -14.54
N LEU A 308 -30.88 13.01 -13.34
CA LEU A 308 -29.78 13.88 -12.95
C LEU A 308 -28.53 13.02 -12.71
N GLU A 309 -27.40 13.47 -13.25
CA GLU A 309 -26.13 12.76 -13.14
C GLU A 309 -25.18 13.45 -12.14
N PHE A 310 -24.74 12.69 -11.15
CA PHE A 310 -23.71 13.08 -10.18
C PHE A 310 -22.46 12.24 -10.42
N LYS A 311 -21.32 12.88 -10.68
CA LYS A 311 -20.05 12.20 -11.00
C LYS A 311 -19.17 12.05 -9.77
N ALA A 312 -18.44 10.95 -9.70
CA ALA A 312 -17.34 10.81 -8.75
C ALA A 312 -16.09 11.51 -9.27
N PHE A 313 -15.28 12.03 -8.36
CA PHE A 313 -14.00 12.66 -8.66
C PHE A 313 -12.90 11.99 -7.86
N GLU A 314 -11.73 11.80 -8.47
CA GLU A 314 -10.57 11.27 -7.78
C GLU A 314 -10.15 12.22 -6.64
N VAL A 315 -9.94 11.67 -5.45
CA VAL A 315 -9.47 12.39 -4.25
C VAL A 315 -8.13 11.85 -3.76
N GLY A 316 -7.60 10.79 -4.37
CA GLY A 316 -6.22 10.37 -4.20
C GLY A 316 -5.84 9.16 -5.05
N ASN A 317 -4.54 9.07 -5.33
CA ASN A 317 -3.91 8.04 -6.15
C ASN A 317 -2.85 7.34 -5.30
N LEU A 318 -3.08 6.07 -4.95
CA LEU A 318 -2.15 5.36 -4.07
C LEU A 318 -0.87 4.94 -4.81
N GLU A 319 -0.93 4.75 -6.12
CA GLU A 319 0.26 4.45 -6.93
C GLU A 319 1.28 5.60 -6.85
N GLY A 320 0.82 6.86 -6.90
CA GLY A 320 1.69 8.02 -6.73
C GLY A 320 2.37 8.08 -5.36
N VAL A 321 1.64 7.80 -4.28
CA VAL A 321 2.18 7.79 -2.91
C VAL A 321 3.23 6.68 -2.74
N LEU A 322 2.89 5.47 -3.20
CA LEU A 322 3.77 4.30 -3.17
C LEU A 322 5.03 4.56 -4.00
N THR A 323 4.88 5.06 -5.22
CA THR A 323 6.01 5.30 -6.13
C THR A 323 6.93 6.38 -5.59
N ASN A 324 6.39 7.42 -4.95
CA ASN A 324 7.21 8.45 -4.32
C ASN A 324 8.06 7.85 -3.18
N GLU A 325 7.45 7.08 -2.26
CA GLU A 325 8.19 6.42 -1.19
C GLU A 325 9.22 5.41 -1.72
N PHE A 326 8.85 4.60 -2.71
CA PHE A 326 9.75 3.64 -3.35
C PHE A 326 10.97 4.33 -3.99
N SER A 327 10.75 5.43 -4.70
CA SER A 327 11.81 6.20 -5.36
C SER A 327 12.85 6.73 -4.37
N GLN A 328 12.43 7.11 -3.16
CA GLN A 328 13.34 7.56 -2.10
C GLN A 328 14.20 6.42 -1.52
N LYS A 329 13.66 5.20 -1.49
CA LYS A 329 14.36 4.01 -0.99
C LYS A 329 15.24 3.35 -2.05
N LEU A 330 14.95 3.57 -3.33
CA LEU A 330 15.54 2.84 -4.43
C LEU A 330 17.08 2.87 -4.47
N PRO A 331 17.78 4.02 -4.28
CA PRO A 331 19.24 4.03 -4.28
C PRO A 331 19.86 3.09 -3.25
N PHE A 332 19.22 2.94 -2.08
CA PHE A 332 19.67 2.02 -1.03
C PHE A 332 19.41 0.56 -1.38
N ILE A 333 18.25 0.27 -1.96
CA ILE A 333 17.90 -1.07 -2.45
C ILE A 333 18.93 -1.51 -3.49
N LEU A 334 19.20 -0.68 -4.49
CA LEU A 334 20.17 -0.95 -5.54
C LEU A 334 21.59 -1.10 -4.99
N THR A 335 22.04 -0.16 -4.16
CA THR A 335 23.37 -0.22 -3.54
C THR A 335 23.57 -1.55 -2.82
N ARG A 336 22.58 -1.97 -2.02
CA ARG A 336 22.65 -3.23 -1.28
C ARG A 336 22.62 -4.44 -2.21
N ALA A 337 21.71 -4.48 -3.18
CA ALA A 337 21.57 -5.59 -4.10
C ALA A 337 22.86 -5.81 -4.91
N ILE A 338 23.45 -4.73 -5.45
CA ILE A 338 24.71 -4.75 -6.19
C ILE A 338 25.86 -5.20 -5.28
N THR A 339 25.97 -4.62 -4.08
CA THR A 339 26.98 -5.01 -3.08
C THR A 339 26.90 -6.51 -2.75
N SER A 340 25.68 -7.01 -2.49
CA SER A 340 25.41 -8.42 -2.23
C SER A 340 25.81 -9.31 -3.42
N SER A 341 25.43 -8.94 -4.65
CA SER A 341 25.79 -9.69 -5.85
C SER A 341 27.31 -9.75 -6.06
N ILE A 342 28.04 -8.65 -5.84
CA ILE A 342 29.52 -8.63 -5.93
C ILE A 342 30.15 -9.57 -4.90
N ILE A 343 29.70 -9.53 -3.63
CA ILE A 343 30.24 -10.42 -2.59
C ILE A 343 29.97 -11.88 -2.93
N LYS A 344 28.73 -12.22 -3.32
CA LYS A 344 28.36 -13.59 -3.71
C LYS A 344 29.22 -14.09 -4.88
N ALA A 345 29.42 -13.24 -5.89
CA ALA A 345 30.20 -13.60 -7.07
C ALA A 345 31.71 -13.75 -6.77
N SER A 346 32.28 -12.88 -5.93
CA SER A 346 33.68 -12.99 -5.48
C SER A 346 33.92 -14.25 -4.63
N THR A 347 32.97 -14.61 -3.77
CA THR A 347 33.00 -15.85 -2.98
C THR A 347 32.94 -17.07 -3.90
N GLN A 348 32.06 -17.05 -4.91
CA GLN A 348 31.96 -18.12 -5.90
C GLN A 348 33.28 -18.31 -6.66
N ALA A 349 33.92 -17.22 -7.09
CA ALA A 349 35.20 -17.28 -7.79
C ALA A 349 36.35 -17.79 -6.90
N ALA A 350 36.38 -17.43 -5.62
CA ALA A 350 37.35 -17.96 -4.66
C ALA A 350 37.18 -19.47 -4.46
N LEU A 351 35.93 -19.94 -4.32
CA LEU A 351 35.61 -21.36 -4.18
C LEU A 351 35.93 -22.16 -5.44
N SER A 352 35.67 -21.61 -6.63
CA SER A 352 36.02 -22.28 -7.90
C SER A 352 37.53 -22.43 -8.10
N ASN A 353 38.33 -21.47 -7.60
CA ASN A 353 39.79 -21.55 -7.68
C ASN A 353 40.39 -22.56 -6.68
N LEU A 354 39.80 -22.69 -5.48
CA LEU A 354 40.24 -23.67 -4.48
C LEU A 354 39.93 -25.13 -4.87
N GLY A 355 38.83 -25.35 -5.61
CA GLY A 355 38.46 -26.67 -6.10
C GLY A 355 39.35 -27.24 -7.21
N GLY A 356 40.28 -26.44 -7.77
CA GLY A 356 41.20 -26.85 -8.82
C GLY A 356 42.55 -27.42 -8.34
N GLU A 357 42.97 -27.10 -7.10
CA GLU A 357 44.30 -27.48 -6.60
C GLU A 357 44.32 -28.72 -5.71
N GLN A 358 43.18 -29.15 -5.13
CA GLN A 358 43.17 -30.24 -4.13
C GLN A 358 42.29 -31.45 -4.48
N LEU A 359 41.47 -31.35 -5.53
CA LEU A 359 40.66 -32.45 -6.05
C LEU A 359 40.76 -32.34 -7.57
N GLY A 360 41.25 -33.37 -8.27
CA GLY A 360 41.50 -33.35 -9.72
C GLY A 360 40.27 -32.98 -10.57
N MET A 361 40.33 -33.14 -11.90
CA MET A 361 39.27 -32.70 -12.84
C MET A 361 37.80 -32.99 -12.45
N THR A 362 37.54 -33.99 -11.60
CA THR A 362 36.22 -34.29 -11.02
C THR A 362 35.74 -33.29 -9.94
N GLY A 363 36.63 -32.65 -9.17
CA GLY A 363 36.30 -31.63 -8.15
C GLY A 363 35.88 -30.28 -8.74
N ALA A 364 36.51 -29.87 -9.84
CA ALA A 364 36.16 -28.64 -10.57
C ALA A 364 34.78 -28.70 -11.26
N LEU A 365 34.37 -29.89 -11.72
CA LEU A 365 33.04 -30.13 -12.31
C LEU A 365 31.94 -30.18 -11.24
N ILE A 366 32.21 -30.75 -10.06
CA ILE A 366 31.24 -30.76 -8.95
C ILE A 366 31.11 -29.36 -8.32
N GLY A 367 32.20 -28.60 -8.20
CA GLY A 367 32.18 -27.22 -7.69
C GLY A 367 31.42 -26.24 -8.59
N SER A 368 31.50 -26.39 -9.92
CA SER A 368 30.77 -25.55 -10.87
C SER A 368 29.27 -25.89 -10.93
N LEU A 369 28.89 -27.17 -10.78
CA LEU A 369 27.49 -27.58 -10.67
C LEU A 369 26.83 -27.12 -9.36
N VAL A 370 27.53 -27.20 -8.22
CA VAL A 370 27.01 -26.73 -6.92
C VAL A 370 26.95 -25.18 -6.88
N GLY A 371 27.92 -24.48 -7.47
CA GLY A 371 27.93 -23.02 -7.55
C GLY A 371 26.85 -22.42 -8.45
N ALA A 372 26.56 -23.05 -9.60
CA ALA A 372 25.47 -22.63 -10.50
C ALA A 372 24.07 -22.88 -9.91
N MET A 373 23.90 -23.93 -9.08
CA MET A 373 22.65 -24.15 -8.34
C MET A 373 22.46 -23.16 -7.17
N TYR A 374 23.54 -22.62 -6.60
CA TYR A 374 23.49 -21.66 -5.49
C TYR A 374 23.06 -20.24 -5.93
N SER A 375 23.41 -19.80 -7.14
CA SER A 375 23.08 -18.45 -7.61
C SER A 375 21.59 -18.28 -7.95
N VAL A 376 20.97 -19.30 -8.55
CA VAL A 376 19.56 -19.28 -8.99
C VAL A 376 18.59 -19.28 -7.80
N ALA A 377 18.97 -19.88 -6.66
CA ALA A 377 18.11 -19.93 -5.47
C ALA A 377 18.25 -18.72 -4.53
N THR A 378 19.25 -17.86 -4.70
CA THR A 378 19.63 -16.85 -3.68
C THR A 378 19.56 -15.39 -4.14
N ASN A 379 19.28 -15.12 -5.41
CA ASN A 379 19.07 -13.77 -5.94
C ASN A 379 17.59 -13.56 -6.25
N SER A 380 16.87 -12.99 -5.29
CA SER A 380 15.51 -12.50 -5.53
C SER A 380 15.35 -11.19 -4.80
N ALA A 381 14.76 -10.20 -5.48
CA ALA A 381 14.47 -8.90 -4.91
C ALA A 381 13.38 -9.03 -3.84
N ASP A 382 13.43 -8.17 -2.83
CA ASP A 382 12.27 -7.97 -1.95
C ASP A 382 11.16 -7.21 -2.70
N ILE A 383 10.13 -7.92 -3.12
CA ILE A 383 8.95 -7.37 -3.80
C ILE A 383 7.75 -7.17 -2.86
N ARG A 384 7.95 -7.31 -1.55
CA ARG A 384 6.86 -7.24 -0.57
C ARG A 384 6.36 -5.81 -0.41
N ILE A 385 5.10 -5.61 -0.75
CA ILE A 385 4.27 -4.45 -0.44
C ILE A 385 2.82 -4.88 -0.34
N SER A 386 1.99 -4.15 0.38
CA SER A 386 0.56 -4.42 0.45
C SER A 386 -0.08 -4.32 -0.93
N THR A 387 -0.57 -5.46 -1.42
CA THR A 387 -1.26 -5.54 -2.71
C THR A 387 -2.77 -5.44 -2.57
N ALA A 388 -3.32 -5.36 -1.35
CA ALA A 388 -4.75 -5.24 -1.12
C ALA A 388 -5.29 -3.81 -1.36
N LEU A 389 -4.39 -2.82 -1.34
CA LEU A 389 -4.70 -1.40 -1.51
C LEU A 389 -5.39 -1.10 -2.86
N PRO A 390 -6.23 -0.05 -2.92
CA PRO A 390 -6.78 0.41 -4.19
C PRO A 390 -5.71 1.05 -5.07
N HIS A 391 -6.00 1.12 -6.38
CA HIS A 391 -5.23 1.96 -7.30
C HIS A 391 -5.46 3.44 -6.99
N ARG A 392 -6.73 3.82 -6.82
CA ARG A 392 -7.17 5.19 -6.56
C ARG A 392 -8.41 5.22 -5.67
N ILE A 393 -8.64 6.37 -5.06
CA ILE A 393 -9.82 6.65 -4.24
C ILE A 393 -10.57 7.81 -4.89
N LEU A 394 -11.85 7.61 -5.13
CA LEU A 394 -12.77 8.63 -5.63
C LEU A 394 -13.80 8.97 -4.56
N ALA A 395 -14.38 10.15 -4.67
CA ALA A 395 -15.51 10.55 -3.86
C ALA A 395 -16.64 11.09 -4.72
N LEU A 396 -17.86 10.81 -4.29
CA LEU A 396 -19.09 11.24 -4.93
C LEU A 396 -20.03 11.77 -3.84
N GLN A 397 -20.57 12.97 -4.05
CA GLN A 397 -21.54 13.62 -3.16
C GLN A 397 -22.89 13.74 -3.89
N ILE A 398 -23.97 13.41 -3.20
CA ILE A 398 -25.35 13.58 -3.69
C ILE A 398 -26.20 14.20 -2.57
N PRO A 399 -26.97 15.28 -2.81
CA PRO A 399 -27.94 15.78 -1.83
C PRO A 399 -29.07 14.76 -1.61
N ASN A 400 -29.44 14.43 -0.37
CA ASN A 400 -30.50 13.43 -0.10
C ASN A 400 -31.90 13.87 -0.54
N LYS A 401 -32.09 15.15 -0.86
CA LYS A 401 -33.33 15.64 -1.47
C LYS A 401 -33.55 15.07 -2.88
N THR A 402 -32.54 14.44 -3.48
CA THR A 402 -32.71 13.65 -4.69
C THR A 402 -33.39 12.33 -4.36
N LEU A 403 -34.37 11.94 -5.18
CA LEU A 403 -35.03 10.64 -5.12
C LEU A 403 -34.04 9.47 -5.30
N ASP A 404 -34.54 8.24 -5.20
CA ASP A 404 -33.82 7.01 -5.46
C ASP A 404 -32.94 7.11 -6.73
N PHE A 405 -31.76 6.49 -6.68
CA PHE A 405 -30.76 6.61 -7.73
C PHE A 405 -30.01 5.30 -7.99
N THR A 406 -29.52 5.15 -9.20
CA THR A 406 -28.67 4.03 -9.60
C THR A 406 -27.21 4.45 -9.55
N LEU A 407 -26.39 3.76 -8.76
CA LEU A 407 -24.94 3.90 -8.77
C LEU A 407 -24.32 3.01 -9.86
N LYS A 408 -23.53 3.62 -10.75
CA LYS A 408 -22.89 2.95 -11.89
C LYS A 408 -21.37 3.12 -11.86
N ALA A 409 -20.69 2.10 -12.38
CA ALA A 409 -19.30 2.15 -12.81
C ALA A 409 -19.26 1.94 -14.32
N ASP A 410 -18.79 2.94 -15.06
CA ASP A 410 -19.00 3.07 -16.50
C ASP A 410 -20.49 2.90 -16.82
N GLU A 411 -20.86 1.87 -17.60
CA GLU A 411 -22.26 1.56 -17.92
C GLU A 411 -22.84 0.42 -17.08
N ASN A 412 -22.07 -0.15 -16.16
CA ASN A 412 -22.50 -1.26 -15.30
C ASN A 412 -23.17 -0.74 -14.03
N THR A 413 -24.40 -1.19 -13.75
CA THR A 413 -25.06 -0.95 -12.47
C THR A 413 -24.35 -1.68 -11.34
N LEU A 414 -23.86 -0.92 -10.36
CA LEU A 414 -23.29 -1.44 -9.12
C LEU A 414 -24.40 -1.72 -8.11
N TYR A 415 -25.16 -0.68 -7.76
CA TYR A 415 -26.24 -0.73 -6.77
C TYR A 415 -27.38 0.20 -7.17
N GLU A 416 -28.61 -0.21 -6.88
CA GLU A 416 -29.73 0.69 -6.71
C GLU A 416 -29.69 1.22 -5.27
N VAL A 417 -29.92 2.52 -5.10
CA VAL A 417 -29.99 3.17 -3.80
C VAL A 417 -31.37 3.73 -3.61
N GLN A 418 -32.01 3.30 -2.51
CA GLN A 418 -33.35 3.72 -2.14
C GLN A 418 -33.33 4.44 -0.79
N PHE A 419 -34.08 5.52 -0.69
CA PHE A 419 -34.29 6.20 0.59
C PHE A 419 -35.54 5.66 1.31
N SER A 420 -35.35 5.17 2.54
CA SER A 420 -36.40 4.78 3.48
C SER A 420 -35.89 4.86 4.92
N CYS A 421 -36.52 5.72 5.72
CA CYS A 421 -36.24 5.84 7.15
C CYS A 421 -37.05 4.89 8.04
N THR A 422 -37.82 3.94 7.47
CA THR A 422 -38.60 2.96 8.24
C THR A 422 -37.92 1.61 8.25
N LYS A 423 -37.83 0.97 9.42
CA LYS A 423 -37.24 -0.38 9.63
C LYS A 423 -38.03 -1.52 8.99
N SER A 424 -39.12 -1.25 8.24
CA SER A 424 -40.08 -2.25 7.75
C SER A 424 -39.36 -3.52 7.30
N GLU A 425 -39.73 -4.64 7.92
CA GLU A 425 -39.02 -5.90 7.93
C GLU A 425 -38.31 -6.16 6.60
N GLN A 426 -36.98 -6.27 6.63
CA GLN A 426 -36.13 -6.78 5.55
C GLN A 426 -36.42 -8.27 5.21
N LYS A 427 -37.65 -8.73 5.43
CA LYS A 427 -38.22 -9.96 4.89
C LYS A 427 -39.02 -9.56 3.66
N HIS A 428 -38.40 -9.51 2.49
CA HIS A 428 -38.98 -9.99 1.22
C HIS A 428 -38.00 -9.70 0.06
N LYS A 429 -37.42 -10.78 -0.48
CA LYS A 429 -36.48 -10.86 -1.62
C LYS A 429 -35.17 -10.06 -1.47
N LYS A 430 -34.06 -10.77 -1.22
CA LYS A 430 -32.69 -10.27 -1.44
C LYS A 430 -32.53 -9.79 -2.89
N ILE A 431 -32.82 -8.53 -3.16
CA ILE A 431 -32.33 -7.85 -4.35
C ILE A 431 -30.82 -7.71 -4.11
N LYS A 432 -30.01 -8.47 -4.87
CA LYS A 432 -28.55 -8.61 -4.65
C LYS A 432 -27.76 -7.29 -4.70
N LYS A 433 -28.38 -6.20 -5.13
CA LYS A 433 -27.76 -4.90 -5.43
C LYS A 433 -28.63 -3.71 -4.99
N LEU A 434 -29.27 -3.79 -3.82
CA LEU A 434 -30.02 -2.67 -3.24
C LEU A 434 -29.31 -2.17 -1.97
N ILE A 435 -29.15 -0.86 -1.84
CA ILE A 435 -28.72 -0.18 -0.62
C ILE A 435 -29.88 0.70 -0.15
N THR A 436 -30.29 0.53 1.10
CA THR A 436 -31.32 1.38 1.72
C THR A 436 -30.64 2.36 2.67
N LEU A 437 -30.92 3.65 2.49
CA LEU A 437 -30.40 4.76 3.29
C LEU A 437 -31.57 5.58 3.85
N CYS A 438 -31.32 6.43 4.84
CA CYS A 438 -32.34 7.37 5.33
C CYS A 438 -32.01 8.79 4.85
N GLU A 439 -32.97 9.44 4.21
CA GLU A 439 -32.81 10.77 3.62
C GLU A 439 -32.64 11.87 4.69
N LYS A 440 -33.11 11.61 5.91
CA LYS A 440 -33.05 12.56 7.05
C LYS A 440 -31.67 12.71 7.68
N TYR A 441 -30.71 11.85 7.32
CA TYR A 441 -29.37 11.87 7.90
C TYR A 441 -28.31 11.92 6.83
N ASP A 442 -27.14 12.43 7.20
CA ASP A 442 -25.94 12.25 6.40
C ASP A 442 -25.60 10.76 6.29
N ASN A 443 -25.37 10.28 5.07
CA ASN A 443 -24.96 8.91 4.82
C ASN A 443 -23.54 8.90 4.27
N ILE A 444 -22.64 8.11 4.87
CA ILE A 444 -21.27 7.91 4.37
C ILE A 444 -21.11 6.43 4.07
N ILE A 445 -20.88 6.10 2.81
CA ILE A 445 -20.77 4.73 2.32
C ILE A 445 -19.37 4.53 1.77
N TYR A 446 -18.70 3.51 2.28
CA TYR A 446 -17.49 2.98 1.67
C TYR A 446 -17.86 1.98 0.59
N LEU A 447 -17.19 2.03 -0.55
CA LEU A 447 -17.34 1.11 -1.66
C LEU A 447 -15.97 0.63 -2.14
N ARG A 448 -15.77 -0.68 -2.23
CA ARG A 448 -14.58 -1.30 -2.86
C ARG A 448 -14.98 -1.95 -4.18
N LEU A 449 -14.40 -1.46 -5.27
CA LEU A 449 -14.46 -2.13 -6.58
C LEU A 449 -13.06 -2.64 -6.96
N LYS A 450 -12.92 -3.95 -7.08
CA LYS A 450 -11.68 -4.64 -7.47
C LYS A 450 -11.92 -5.80 -8.45
N ASP A 451 -13.17 -6.19 -8.61
CA ASP A 451 -13.68 -7.25 -9.49
C ASP A 451 -15.15 -6.95 -9.83
N LYS A 452 -15.87 -7.89 -10.45
CA LYS A 452 -17.27 -7.70 -10.89
C LYS A 452 -18.29 -7.59 -9.74
N ASN A 453 -17.90 -7.94 -8.52
CA ASN A 453 -18.74 -7.92 -7.32
C ASN A 453 -18.23 -6.83 -6.37
N PRO A 454 -18.72 -5.59 -6.49
CA PRO A 454 -18.41 -4.57 -5.51
C PRO A 454 -18.83 -5.00 -4.10
N SER A 455 -18.14 -4.45 -3.11
CA SER A 455 -18.49 -4.61 -1.69
C SER A 455 -18.64 -3.23 -1.07
N TYR A 456 -19.60 -3.05 -0.16
CA TYR A 456 -19.82 -1.77 0.50
C TYR A 456 -19.94 -1.92 2.02
N GLN A 457 -19.68 -0.84 2.74
CA GLN A 457 -19.91 -0.71 4.17
C GLN A 457 -20.56 0.64 4.43
N ILE A 458 -21.61 0.68 5.26
CA ILE A 458 -22.18 1.93 5.75
C ILE A 458 -21.33 2.37 6.94
N LEU A 459 -20.69 3.53 6.82
CA LEU A 459 -19.83 4.12 7.86
C LEU A 459 -20.59 5.11 8.74
N LYS A 460 -21.64 5.73 8.17
CA LYS A 460 -22.56 6.62 8.87
C LYS A 460 -23.90 6.60 8.15
N GLY A 461 -24.97 6.66 8.94
CA GLY A 461 -26.35 6.63 8.49
C GLY A 461 -27.21 5.88 9.51
N GLU A 462 -28.31 6.48 9.94
CA GLU A 462 -29.25 5.83 10.85
C GLU A 462 -30.41 5.22 10.07
N VAL A 463 -30.68 3.95 10.29
CA VAL A 463 -32.00 3.35 10.01
C VAL A 463 -32.66 3.21 11.37
N ASN A 464 -33.33 4.28 11.83
CA ASN A 464 -33.91 4.47 13.17
C ASN A 464 -33.95 3.20 14.04
N GLU A 465 -33.07 3.14 15.04
CA GLU A 465 -33.26 2.26 16.19
C GLU A 465 -34.35 2.84 17.08
N GLU A 466 -35.56 2.27 16.99
CA GLU A 466 -36.36 2.08 18.22
C GLU A 466 -35.78 0.93 19.03
#